data_AF-A0A0C3E644-F1
#
_entry.id   AF-A0A0C3E644-F1
#
_cell.length_a   1.000
_cell.length_b   1.000
_cell.length_c   1.000
_cell.angle_alpha   90.00
_cell.angle_beta   90.00
_cell.angle_gamma   90.00
#
_symmetry.space_group_name_H-M   'P 1'
#
loop_
_entity.id
_entity.type
_entity.pdbx_description
1 polymer ?
#
loop_
_entity_poly.entity_id
_entity_poly.type
_entity_poly.pdbx_seq_one_letter_code
_entity_poly.pdbx_strand_id
1 'polypeptide(L)'
;IYPGGTTFMDKFFADQYADFRRENLYYPFMSRVDWQLASWLLRSRLSMATIDDFLSLELVKQLPISFRSAKELRHCTEMLPSGPRWKSHILRPEVLTKHKVAIYYCDPIKCLQSLLSHPLFAPHISFVPQKVWTSAARIVRVYEEWLSGDHAWNLQVSG
;
A
#
# COMPACT_ATOMS: atom_id res chain seq x y z
N ILE A 1 -13.97 17.06 -13.75
CA ILE A 1 -14.03 16.33 -12.46
C ILE A 1 -13.65 14.90 -12.75
N TYR A 2 -12.50 14.43 -12.27
CA TYR A 2 -12.09 13.03 -12.49
C TYR A 2 -13.13 12.16 -11.77
N PRO A 3 -13.89 11.29 -12.47
CA PRO A 3 -14.79 10.37 -11.80
C PRO A 3 -13.89 9.44 -10.99
N GLY A 4 -14.00 9.49 -9.67
CA GLY A 4 -13.08 8.83 -8.75
C GLY A 4 -12.86 7.37 -9.15
N GLY A 5 -11.60 6.99 -9.35
CA GLY A 5 -11.25 5.59 -9.60
C GLY A 5 -11.52 4.76 -8.34
N THR A 6 -11.78 3.46 -8.52
CA THR A 6 -12.00 2.53 -7.41
C THR A 6 -10.79 2.54 -6.46
N THR A 7 -11.02 2.97 -5.23
CA THR A 7 -9.97 3.11 -4.22
C THR A 7 -9.54 1.77 -3.63
N PHE A 8 -8.43 1.75 -2.88
CA PHE A 8 -8.09 0.58 -2.05
C PHE A 8 -9.23 0.26 -1.07
N MET A 9 -9.80 1.29 -0.44
CA MET A 9 -10.92 1.11 0.49
C MET A 9 -12.17 0.58 -0.21
N ASP A 10 -12.46 1.05 -1.42
CA ASP A 10 -13.58 0.51 -2.20
C ASP A 10 -13.39 -0.98 -2.50
N LYS A 11 -12.17 -1.40 -2.85
CA LYS A 11 -11.85 -2.83 -3.05
C LYS A 11 -11.91 -3.61 -1.74
N PHE A 12 -11.46 -3.02 -0.64
CA PHE A 12 -11.52 -3.63 0.69
C PHE A 12 -12.96 -3.81 1.19
N PHE A 13 -13.86 -2.89 0.87
CA PHE A 13 -15.27 -3.01 1.26
C PHE A 13 -16.16 -3.71 0.22
N ALA A 14 -15.61 -4.15 -0.90
CA ALA A 14 -16.34 -4.85 -1.96
C ALA A 14 -15.84 -6.28 -2.23
N ASP A 15 -14.86 -6.78 -1.47
CA ASP A 15 -14.38 -8.16 -1.63
C ASP A 15 -15.33 -9.19 -1.00
N GLN A 16 -15.01 -10.47 -1.18
CA GLN A 16 -15.79 -11.59 -0.63
C GLN A 16 -15.92 -11.60 0.90
N TYR A 17 -15.17 -10.75 1.61
CA TYR A 17 -15.18 -10.63 3.07
C TYR A 17 -15.82 -9.33 3.55
N ALA A 18 -16.41 -8.54 2.65
CA ALA A 18 -17.04 -7.27 2.96
C ALA A 18 -18.09 -7.37 4.08
N ASP A 19 -18.94 -8.40 4.06
CA ASP A 19 -19.99 -8.59 5.08
C ASP A 19 -19.41 -8.85 6.47
N PHE A 20 -18.38 -9.71 6.59
CA PHE A 20 -17.67 -9.93 7.85
C PHE A 20 -17.03 -8.65 8.40
N ARG A 21 -16.59 -7.76 7.50
CA ARG A 21 -15.98 -6.47 7.87
C ARG A 21 -16.97 -5.42 8.33
N ARG A 22 -18.27 -5.58 8.05
CA ARG A 22 -19.32 -4.72 8.63
C ARG A 22 -19.47 -4.96 10.13
N GLU A 23 -19.38 -6.21 10.56
CA GLU A 23 -19.47 -6.59 11.96
C GLU A 23 -18.12 -6.44 12.68
N ASN A 24 -17.02 -6.75 11.99
CA ASN A 24 -15.66 -6.65 12.51
C ASN A 24 -14.70 -6.06 11.47
N LEU A 25 -14.42 -4.77 11.60
CA LEU A 25 -13.50 -4.03 10.73
C LEU A 25 -12.10 -4.68 10.59
N TYR A 26 -11.69 -5.47 11.58
CA TYR A 26 -10.37 -6.12 11.60
C TYR A 26 -10.35 -7.51 10.95
N TYR A 27 -11.47 -8.02 10.44
CA TYR A 27 -11.51 -9.30 9.74
C TYR A 27 -10.45 -9.33 8.61
N PRO A 28 -9.60 -10.37 8.54
CA PRO A 28 -9.78 -11.71 9.10
C PRO A 28 -9.28 -11.94 10.54
N PHE A 29 -8.78 -10.90 11.20
CA PHE A 29 -8.44 -10.96 12.62
C PHE A 29 -9.71 -10.81 13.44
N MET A 30 -9.76 -11.44 14.62
CA MET A 30 -10.95 -11.46 15.47
C MET A 30 -11.24 -10.10 16.11
N SER A 31 -10.23 -9.24 16.27
CA SER A 31 -10.37 -7.93 16.89
C SER A 31 -9.21 -6.99 16.54
N ARG A 32 -9.33 -5.73 16.99
CA ARG A 32 -8.23 -4.75 16.94
C ARG A 32 -6.98 -5.24 17.65
N VAL A 33 -7.13 -5.87 18.81
CA VAL A 33 -6.02 -6.31 19.67
C VAL A 33 -5.29 -7.48 19.00
N ASP A 34 -6.06 -8.40 18.43
CA ASP A 34 -5.54 -9.51 17.62
C ASP A 34 -4.75 -9.00 16.41
N TRP A 35 -5.33 -8.05 15.65
CA TRP A 35 -4.64 -7.39 14.55
C TRP A 35 -3.35 -6.66 14.99
N GLN A 36 -3.35 -6.01 16.15
CA GLN A 36 -2.17 -5.32 16.65
C GLN A 36 -1.00 -6.27 16.89
N LEU A 37 -1.26 -7.44 17.49
CA LEU A 37 -0.25 -8.47 17.68
C LEU A 37 0.24 -9.03 16.33
N ALA A 38 -0.70 -9.40 15.46
CA ALA A 38 -0.41 -9.88 14.11
C ALA A 38 0.49 -8.90 13.33
N SER A 39 0.09 -7.62 13.31
CA SER A 39 0.80 -6.55 12.62
C SER A 39 2.21 -6.34 13.17
N TRP A 40 2.40 -6.46 14.49
CA TRP A 40 3.72 -6.38 15.10
C TRP A 40 4.59 -7.58 14.69
N LEU A 41 4.06 -8.80 14.79
CA LEU A 41 4.77 -10.02 14.39
C LEU A 41 5.19 -9.98 12.92
N LEU A 42 4.30 -9.57 12.01
CA LEU A 42 4.60 -9.44 10.58
C LEU A 42 5.72 -8.44 10.27
N ARG A 43 5.91 -7.43 11.13
CA ARG A 43 6.93 -6.37 10.95
C ARG A 43 8.20 -6.58 11.77
N SER A 44 8.19 -7.55 12.69
CA SER A 44 9.28 -7.82 13.64
C SER A 44 10.55 -8.40 13.01
N ARG A 45 10.51 -8.81 11.73
CA ARG A 45 11.58 -9.54 11.02
C ARG A 45 11.96 -10.88 11.67
N LEU A 46 11.14 -11.40 12.58
CA LEU A 46 11.32 -12.73 13.17
C LEU A 46 11.16 -13.81 12.10
N SER A 47 11.90 -14.90 12.26
CA SER A 47 11.71 -16.09 11.42
C SER A 47 10.35 -16.75 11.72
N MET A 48 9.81 -17.52 10.77
CA MET A 48 8.57 -18.27 11.00
C MET A 48 8.69 -19.22 12.20
N ALA A 49 9.83 -19.88 12.37
CA ALA A 49 10.09 -20.76 13.51
C ALA A 49 10.06 -19.98 14.83
N THR A 50 10.69 -18.82 14.90
CA THR A 50 10.66 -17.99 16.12
C THR A 50 9.26 -17.46 16.45
N ILE A 51 8.44 -17.19 15.42
CA ILE A 51 7.03 -16.84 15.62
C ILE A 51 6.25 -18.05 16.16
N ASP A 52 6.47 -19.24 15.61
CA ASP A 52 5.84 -20.48 16.11
C ASP A 52 6.26 -20.77 17.57
N ASP A 53 7.55 -20.60 17.89
CA ASP A 53 8.06 -20.74 19.26
C ASP A 53 7.38 -19.74 20.22
N PHE A 54 7.24 -18.48 19.82
CA PHE A 54 6.50 -17.47 20.59
C PHE A 54 5.02 -17.85 20.78
N LEU A 55 4.35 -18.31 19.71
CA LEU A 55 2.95 -18.73 19.77
C LEU A 55 2.76 -20.02 20.58
N SER A 56 3.83 -20.79 20.80
CA SER A 56 3.80 -22.01 21.61
C SER A 56 3.76 -21.76 23.12
N LEU A 57 4.11 -20.54 23.57
CA LEU A 57 4.13 -20.15 24.99
C LEU A 57 2.72 -20.29 25.60
N GLU A 58 2.61 -20.86 26.80
CA GLU A 58 1.32 -21.15 27.44
C GLU A 58 0.44 -19.91 27.59
N LEU A 59 1.03 -18.79 28.02
CA LEU A 59 0.33 -17.52 28.12
C LEU A 59 -0.22 -17.04 26.78
N VAL A 60 0.54 -17.21 25.70
CA VAL A 60 0.16 -16.77 24.35
C VAL A 60 -0.95 -17.66 23.78
N LYS A 61 -0.92 -18.97 24.06
CA LYS A 61 -1.99 -19.91 23.67
C LYS A 61 -3.35 -19.56 24.28
N GLN A 62 -3.37 -18.94 25.46
CA GLN A 62 -4.61 -18.50 26.11
C GLN A 62 -5.21 -17.24 25.47
N LEU A 63 -4.46 -16.50 24.65
CA LEU A 63 -4.96 -15.28 24.02
C LEU A 63 -6.01 -15.62 22.94
N PRO A 64 -7.12 -14.86 22.87
CA PRO A 64 -8.15 -15.02 21.85
C PRO A 64 -7.72 -14.35 20.53
N ILE A 65 -6.73 -14.94 19.85
CA ILE A 65 -6.16 -14.46 18.58
C ILE A 65 -6.52 -15.40 17.43
N SER A 66 -6.59 -14.88 16.20
CA SER A 66 -7.08 -15.60 15.02
C SER A 66 -6.11 -16.63 14.41
N PHE A 67 -4.92 -16.80 15.00
CA PHE A 67 -3.86 -17.65 14.48
C PHE A 67 -3.07 -18.33 15.60
N ARG A 68 -2.62 -19.57 15.33
CA ARG A 68 -1.81 -20.40 16.23
C ARG A 68 -0.46 -20.81 15.66
N SER A 69 -0.19 -20.41 14.41
CA SER A 69 1.10 -20.60 13.76
C SER A 69 1.46 -19.40 12.88
N ALA A 70 2.74 -19.24 12.57
CA ALA A 70 3.24 -18.29 11.58
C ALA A 70 2.60 -18.51 10.21
N LYS A 71 2.29 -19.78 9.87
CA LYS A 71 1.57 -20.14 8.65
C LYS A 71 0.15 -19.61 8.65
N GLU A 72 -0.60 -19.77 9.74
CA GLU A 72 -1.95 -19.22 9.87
C GLU A 72 -1.94 -17.69 9.86
N LEU A 73 -1.01 -17.06 10.57
CA LEU A 73 -0.82 -15.61 10.54
C LEU A 73 -0.63 -15.10 9.09
N ARG A 74 0.22 -15.80 8.32
CA ARG A 74 0.44 -15.48 6.91
C ARG A 74 -0.81 -15.71 6.08
N HIS A 75 -1.56 -16.78 6.32
CA HIS A 75 -2.83 -17.03 5.64
C HIS A 75 -3.86 -15.93 5.90
N CYS A 76 -4.00 -15.48 7.16
CA CYS A 76 -4.82 -14.31 7.50
C CYS A 76 -4.39 -13.07 6.70
N THR A 77 -3.09 -12.86 6.54
CA THR A 77 -2.55 -11.73 5.77
C THR A 77 -2.86 -11.86 4.28
N GLU A 78 -2.79 -13.07 3.72
CA GLU A 78 -3.05 -13.34 2.30
C GLU A 78 -4.54 -13.18 1.93
N MET A 79 -5.45 -13.23 2.91
CA MET A 79 -6.87 -12.91 2.71
C MET A 79 -7.17 -11.41 2.59
N LEU A 80 -6.23 -10.54 2.97
CA LEU A 80 -6.37 -9.10 2.79
C LEU A 80 -6.18 -8.75 1.30
N PRO A 81 -6.85 -7.69 0.80
CA PRO A 81 -6.67 -7.25 -0.58
C PRO A 81 -5.20 -7.03 -0.91
N SER A 82 -4.72 -7.71 -1.95
CA SER A 82 -3.32 -7.62 -2.35
C SER A 82 -3.02 -6.25 -2.97
N GLY A 83 -1.90 -5.65 -2.55
CA GLY A 83 -1.33 -4.48 -3.22
C GLY A 83 -0.67 -4.81 -4.58
N PRO A 84 0.06 -3.85 -5.18
CA PRO A 84 0.86 -4.08 -6.37
C PRO A 84 1.82 -5.27 -6.17
N ARG A 85 1.74 -6.25 -7.07
CA ARG A 85 2.56 -7.47 -6.96
C ARG A 85 4.00 -7.20 -7.38
N TRP A 86 4.94 -7.65 -6.55
CA TRP A 86 6.34 -7.75 -6.90
C TRP A 86 6.53 -8.77 -8.03
N LYS A 87 7.36 -8.40 -8.99
CA LYS A 87 7.84 -9.23 -10.08
C LYS A 87 9.35 -9.37 -9.95
N SER A 88 9.89 -10.48 -10.42
CA SER A 88 11.34 -10.70 -10.51
C SER A 88 11.74 -10.96 -11.95
N HIS A 89 12.84 -10.37 -12.38
CA HIS A 89 13.44 -10.65 -13.68
C HIS A 89 14.95 -10.90 -13.51
N ILE A 90 15.43 -12.02 -14.05
CA ILE A 90 16.86 -12.33 -14.06
C ILE A 90 17.48 -11.63 -15.26
N LEU A 91 18.37 -10.68 -14.99
CA LEU A 91 19.15 -10.03 -16.01
C LEU A 91 20.17 -10.99 -16.60
N ARG A 92 20.35 -10.87 -17.92
CA ARG A 92 21.42 -11.56 -18.66
C ARG A 92 22.33 -10.49 -19.27
N PRO A 93 23.23 -9.88 -18.48
CA PRO A 93 24.19 -8.92 -19.01
C PRO A 93 25.12 -9.61 -20.01
N GLU A 94 25.58 -8.85 -21.00
CA GLU A 94 26.54 -9.33 -22.02
C GLU A 94 27.87 -9.76 -21.40
N VAL A 95 28.26 -9.12 -20.29
CA VAL A 95 29.43 -9.50 -19.50
C VAL A 95 29.06 -10.59 -18.50
N LEU A 96 29.82 -11.69 -18.54
CA LEU A 96 29.70 -12.80 -17.60
C LEU A 96 29.86 -12.30 -16.15
N THR A 97 28.76 -12.35 -15.41
CA THR A 97 28.74 -12.09 -13.97
C THR A 97 28.87 -13.41 -13.22
N LYS A 98 29.65 -13.43 -12.13
CA LYS A 98 29.83 -14.63 -11.29
C LYS A 98 28.51 -15.12 -10.66
N HIS A 99 27.54 -14.22 -10.50
CA HIS A 99 26.24 -14.50 -9.91
C HIS A 99 25.13 -13.95 -10.80
N LYS A 100 24.01 -14.67 -10.89
CA LYS A 100 22.81 -14.20 -11.58
C LYS A 100 22.31 -12.93 -10.90
N VAL A 101 22.15 -11.85 -11.66
CA VAL A 101 21.58 -10.60 -11.16
C VAL A 101 20.07 -10.65 -11.32
N ALA A 102 19.33 -10.62 -10.21
CA ALA A 102 17.87 -10.54 -10.22
C ALA A 102 17.42 -9.11 -9.88
N ILE A 103 16.55 -8.54 -10.71
CA ILE A 103 15.84 -7.30 -10.42
C ILE A 103 14.46 -7.65 -9.89
N TYR A 104 14.07 -7.00 -8.79
CA TYR A 104 12.71 -7.03 -8.26
C TYR A 104 12.05 -5.68 -8.53
N TYR A 105 10.87 -5.68 -9.14
CA TYR A 105 10.14 -4.47 -9.47
C TYR A 105 8.64 -4.67 -9.34
N CYS A 106 7.90 -3.59 -9.15
CA CYS A 106 6.44 -3.57 -9.26
C CYS A 106 6.04 -2.77 -10.50
N ASP A 107 4.84 -3.03 -11.01
CA ASP A 107 4.25 -2.22 -12.07
C ASP A 107 4.05 -0.78 -11.55
N PRO A 108 4.75 0.24 -12.10
CA PRO A 108 4.74 1.59 -11.56
C PRO A 108 3.34 2.22 -11.64
N ILE A 109 2.55 1.90 -12.67
CA ILE A 109 1.19 2.41 -12.81
C ILE A 109 0.30 1.84 -11.71
N LYS A 110 0.42 0.53 -11.42
CA LYS A 110 -0.34 -0.08 -10.31
C LYS A 110 0.09 0.47 -8.95
N CYS A 111 1.38 0.74 -8.75
CA CYS A 111 1.88 1.40 -7.54
C CYS A 111 1.27 2.79 -7.36
N LEU A 112 1.30 3.63 -8.40
CA LEU A 112 0.71 4.95 -8.38
C LEU A 112 -0.80 4.89 -8.11
N GLN A 113 -1.53 4.02 -8.79
CA GLN A 113 -2.96 3.82 -8.54
C GLN A 113 -3.23 3.40 -7.10
N SER A 114 -2.43 2.47 -6.53
CA SER A 114 -2.57 2.04 -5.15
C SER A 114 -2.25 3.13 -4.14
N LEU A 115 -1.26 4.00 -4.45
CA LEU A 115 -0.87 5.10 -3.58
C LEU A 115 -1.93 6.20 -3.61
N LEU A 116 -2.32 6.66 -4.80
CA LEU A 116 -3.26 7.77 -4.99
C LEU A 116 -4.70 7.41 -4.57
N SER A 117 -5.02 6.12 -4.49
CA SER A 117 -6.30 5.65 -3.97
C SER A 117 -6.38 5.61 -2.44
N HIS A 118 -5.29 5.87 -1.73
CA HIS A 118 -5.33 5.81 -0.27
C HIS A 118 -6.01 7.08 0.29
N PRO A 119 -7.09 6.95 1.09
CA PRO A 119 -7.88 8.11 1.54
C PRO A 119 -7.07 9.15 2.32
N LEU A 120 -6.03 8.73 3.04
CA LEU A 120 -5.13 9.64 3.76
C LEU A 120 -4.44 10.67 2.84
N PHE A 121 -4.26 10.38 1.56
CA PHE A 121 -3.66 11.35 0.63
C PHE A 121 -4.68 12.22 -0.07
N ALA A 122 -5.99 11.95 0.05
CA ALA A 122 -7.02 12.73 -0.63
C ALA A 122 -6.94 14.25 -0.33
N PRO A 123 -6.67 14.70 0.91
CA PRO A 123 -6.50 16.14 1.20
C PRO A 123 -5.19 16.73 0.68
N HIS A 124 -4.22 15.90 0.32
CA HIS A 124 -2.86 16.29 -0.04
C HIS A 124 -2.55 16.13 -1.54
N ILE A 125 -3.50 15.63 -2.32
CA ILE A 125 -3.35 15.44 -3.76
C ILE A 125 -4.25 16.46 -4.47
N SER A 126 -3.62 17.36 -5.21
CA SER A 126 -4.29 18.19 -6.22
C SER A 126 -3.81 17.75 -7.59
N PHE A 127 -4.74 17.49 -8.51
CA PHE A 127 -4.44 17.28 -9.93
C PHE A 127 -4.80 18.49 -10.79
N VAL A 128 -5.00 19.63 -10.14
CA VAL A 128 -5.37 20.87 -10.83
C VAL A 128 -4.09 21.65 -11.06
N PRO A 129 -3.63 21.78 -12.33
CA PRO A 129 -2.57 22.71 -12.64
C PRO A 129 -2.89 24.10 -12.10
N GLN A 130 -1.89 24.72 -11.51
CA GLN A 130 -2.07 25.96 -10.77
C GLN A 130 -0.96 26.94 -11.07
N LYS A 131 -1.33 28.21 -10.94
CA LYS A 131 -0.39 29.29 -11.07
C LYS A 131 0.03 29.81 -9.68
N VAL A 132 1.29 29.56 -9.31
CA VAL A 132 1.89 30.00 -8.04
C VAL A 132 2.86 31.15 -8.29
N TRP A 133 2.81 32.16 -7.42
CA TRP A 133 3.69 33.33 -7.45
C TRP A 133 4.16 33.64 -6.03
N THR A 134 5.34 34.27 -5.92
CA THR A 134 5.94 34.61 -4.61
C THR A 134 5.17 35.72 -3.88
N SER A 135 4.37 36.52 -4.59
CA SER A 135 3.60 37.62 -4.03
C SER A 135 2.33 37.90 -4.83
N ALA A 136 1.41 38.67 -4.24
CA ALA A 136 0.17 39.11 -4.88
C ALA A 136 0.40 39.95 -6.15
N ALA A 137 1.56 40.60 -6.29
CA ALA A 137 1.94 41.35 -7.48
C ALA A 137 2.22 40.44 -8.70
N ARG A 138 2.33 39.11 -8.49
CA ARG A 138 2.52 38.10 -9.55
C ARG A 138 3.73 38.33 -10.47
N ILE A 139 4.76 38.98 -9.95
CA ILE A 139 5.97 39.35 -10.71
C ILE A 139 6.89 38.13 -10.90
N VAL A 140 7.11 37.37 -9.82
CA VAL A 140 8.02 36.22 -9.83
C VAL A 140 7.22 34.93 -9.74
N ARG A 141 7.49 34.06 -10.70
CA ARG A 141 6.83 32.79 -10.89
C ARG A 141 7.50 31.69 -10.07
N VAL A 142 6.72 30.82 -9.44
CA VAL A 142 7.21 29.67 -8.67
C VAL A 142 6.89 28.37 -9.40
N TYR A 143 7.91 27.53 -9.60
CA TYR A 143 7.81 26.22 -10.23
C TYR A 143 8.38 25.16 -9.28
N GLU A 144 7.52 24.51 -8.50
CA GLU A 144 7.91 23.49 -7.50
C GLU A 144 7.55 22.07 -7.96
N GLU A 145 6.41 21.92 -8.64
CA GLU A 145 5.89 20.64 -9.12
C GLU A 145 5.46 20.74 -10.59
N TRP A 146 5.30 19.59 -11.26
CA TRP A 146 4.80 19.53 -12.64
C TRP A 146 3.52 20.35 -12.85
N LEU A 147 2.59 20.32 -11.89
CA LEU A 147 1.31 21.03 -11.96
C LEU A 147 1.44 22.55 -11.85
N SER A 148 2.59 23.08 -11.39
CA SER A 148 2.87 24.52 -11.42
C SER A 148 3.42 25.02 -12.77
N GLY A 149 3.76 24.09 -13.66
CA GLY A 149 4.34 24.34 -14.98
C GLY A 149 3.32 24.86 -16.01
N ASP A 150 3.81 25.62 -16.98
CA ASP A 150 2.97 26.20 -18.03
C ASP A 150 2.36 25.13 -18.95
N HIS A 151 3.08 24.03 -19.20
CA HIS A 151 2.55 22.92 -19.99
C HIS A 151 1.31 22.31 -19.33
N ALA A 152 1.39 22.01 -18.03
CA ALA A 152 0.26 21.48 -17.27
C ALA A 152 -0.93 22.46 -17.26
N TRP A 153 -0.68 23.77 -17.08
CA TRP A 153 -1.69 24.81 -17.16
C TRP A 153 -2.40 24.87 -18.52
N ASN A 154 -1.63 24.84 -19.61
CA ASN A 154 -2.17 24.95 -20.97
C ASN A 154 -3.02 23.73 -21.36
N LEU A 155 -2.74 22.55 -20.80
CA LEU A 155 -3.57 21.36 -21.01
C LEU A 155 -4.99 21.53 -20.47
N GLN A 156 -5.22 22.36 -19.44
CA GLN A 156 -6.56 22.60 -18.88
C GLN A 156 -7.46 23.43 -19.81
N VAL A 157 -6.85 24.33 -20.59
CA VAL A 157 -7.58 25.29 -21.44
C VAL A 157 -8.04 24.64 -22.75
N SER A 158 -7.49 23.47 -23.07
CA SER A 158 -7.72 22.74 -24.31
C SER A 158 -8.85 21.69 -24.22
N GLY A 159 -9.57 21.61 -23.09
CA GLY A 159 -10.55 20.58 -22.79
C GLY A 159 -11.99 21.09 -22.71
#